data_AF-A0A7S3LRG3-F1
#
_entry.id   AF-A0A7S3LRG3-F1
#
_cell.length_a   1.000
_cell.length_b   1.000
_cell.length_c   1.000
_cell.angle_alpha   90.00
_cell.angle_beta   90.00
_cell.angle_gamma   90.00
#
_symmetry.space_group_name_H-M   'P 1'
#
loop_
_entity.id
_entity.type
_entity.pdbx_description
1 polymer ?
#
loop_
_entity_poly.entity_id
_entity_poly.type
_entity_poly.pdbx_seq_one_letter_code
_entity_poly.pdbx_strand_id
1 'polypeptide(L)'
;PKYACSQFNSILPLMEMNCGYSENNIPQLEDISRYLQSCTGFRLRPVCGLLSARDFLNALAFRTFFSTQYIRHHSKPLYTPEPDVCHELLGHVPMFADQDFADFSHEIGLASLGASDADIKRLASCYWFSVEFGLCKEGDEVKAYGAGLLSSFGELEYACAKHRPAGGTFERPEILPWIPSIAADTEYPITTFQPKYFCAESLKGATERMRHFCDT
;
A
#
# COMPACT_ATOMS: atom_id res chain seq x y z
N PRO A 1 -11.17 5.26 -9.11
CA PRO A 1 -11.65 6.06 -7.95
C PRO A 1 -11.12 7.50 -7.98
N LYS A 2 -11.92 8.51 -7.58
CA LYS A 2 -11.55 9.95 -7.63
C LYS A 2 -10.23 10.29 -6.92
N TYR A 3 -10.01 9.66 -5.76
CA TYR A 3 -8.90 9.94 -4.86
C TYR A 3 -7.70 9.01 -5.07
N ALA A 4 -7.84 7.95 -5.86
CA ALA A 4 -6.73 7.07 -6.21
C ALA A 4 -5.81 7.73 -7.24
N CYS A 5 -4.53 7.39 -7.20
CA CYS A 5 -3.55 7.80 -8.20
C CYS A 5 -3.87 7.25 -9.61
N SER A 6 -3.27 7.87 -10.61
CA SER A 6 -3.40 7.55 -12.03
C SER A 6 -2.94 6.13 -12.35
N GLN A 7 -1.86 5.64 -11.72
CA GLN A 7 -1.40 4.26 -11.86
C GLN A 7 -2.51 3.28 -11.49
N PHE A 8 -3.07 3.42 -10.29
CA PHE A 8 -4.19 2.60 -9.82
C PHE A 8 -5.38 2.64 -10.78
N ASN A 9 -5.78 3.85 -11.20
CA ASN A 9 -6.91 4.05 -12.11
C ASN A 9 -6.68 3.47 -13.51
N SER A 10 -5.42 3.41 -13.95
CA SER A 10 -5.05 2.80 -15.25
C SER A 10 -5.01 1.27 -15.19
N ILE A 11 -4.66 0.71 -14.04
CA ILE A 11 -4.46 -0.74 -13.86
C ILE A 11 -5.77 -1.44 -13.47
N LEU A 12 -6.62 -0.82 -12.66
CA LEU A 12 -7.84 -1.47 -12.19
C LEU A 12 -8.71 -2.05 -13.33
N PRO A 13 -8.95 -1.34 -14.46
CA PRO A 13 -9.67 -1.91 -15.61
C PRO A 13 -8.97 -3.12 -16.24
N LEU A 14 -7.63 -3.18 -16.17
CA LEU A 14 -6.87 -4.33 -16.64
C LEU A 14 -7.05 -5.54 -15.70
N MET A 15 -7.19 -5.30 -14.39
CA MET A 15 -7.52 -6.35 -13.43
C MET A 15 -8.93 -6.89 -13.64
N GLU A 16 -9.89 -6.04 -14.00
CA GLU A 16 -11.26 -6.45 -14.38
C GLU A 16 -11.25 -7.33 -15.63
N MET A 17 -10.46 -6.95 -16.63
CA MET A 17 -10.38 -7.68 -17.90
C MET A 17 -9.62 -9.01 -17.81
N ASN A 18 -8.55 -9.08 -17.02
CA ASN A 18 -7.61 -10.20 -17.04
C ASN A 18 -7.63 -11.08 -15.78
N CYS A 19 -8.11 -10.56 -14.65
CA CYS A 19 -8.02 -11.23 -13.34
C CYS A 19 -9.38 -11.49 -12.70
N GLY A 20 -10.49 -11.24 -13.41
CA GLY A 20 -11.83 -11.54 -12.91
C GLY A 20 -12.30 -10.62 -11.78
N TYR A 21 -11.74 -9.42 -11.66
CA TYR A 21 -12.25 -8.39 -10.75
C TYR A 21 -13.66 -7.99 -11.22
N SER A 22 -14.65 -8.18 -10.36
CA SER A 22 -16.00 -7.68 -10.57
C SER A 22 -16.77 -7.66 -9.25
N GLU A 23 -17.86 -6.91 -9.19
CA GLU A 23 -18.73 -6.85 -8.00
C GLU A 23 -19.36 -8.21 -7.64
N ASN A 24 -19.41 -9.16 -8.59
CA ASN A 24 -20.04 -10.47 -8.44
C ASN A 24 -19.04 -11.63 -8.34
N ASN A 25 -17.73 -11.35 -8.24
CA ASN A 25 -16.71 -12.39 -8.19
C ASN A 25 -15.53 -11.98 -7.30
N ILE A 26 -15.10 -12.88 -6.40
CA ILE A 26 -13.83 -12.73 -5.68
C ILE A 26 -12.72 -13.36 -6.54
N PRO A 27 -11.74 -12.58 -7.03
CA PRO A 27 -10.63 -13.10 -7.83
C PRO A 27 -9.83 -14.19 -7.13
N GLN A 28 -9.28 -15.13 -7.90
CA GLN A 28 -8.43 -16.18 -7.37
C GLN A 28 -6.96 -15.75 -7.37
N LEU A 29 -6.25 -16.01 -6.27
CA LEU A 29 -4.85 -15.57 -6.10
C LEU A 29 -3.92 -16.11 -7.19
N GLU A 30 -4.17 -17.31 -7.70
CA GLU A 30 -3.34 -17.93 -8.74
C GLU A 30 -3.41 -17.14 -10.06
N ASP A 31 -4.61 -16.74 -10.49
CA ASP A 31 -4.80 -15.98 -11.73
C ASP A 31 -4.12 -14.61 -11.64
N ILE A 32 -4.32 -13.93 -10.49
CA ILE A 32 -3.67 -12.66 -10.19
C ILE A 32 -2.14 -12.83 -10.12
N SER A 33 -1.65 -13.87 -9.47
CA SER A 33 -0.22 -14.13 -9.33
C SER A 33 0.44 -14.34 -10.69
N ARG A 34 -0.21 -15.03 -11.62
CA ARG A 34 0.28 -15.17 -13.01
C ARG A 34 0.28 -13.84 -13.75
N TYR A 35 -0.74 -13.02 -13.56
CA TYR A 35 -0.82 -11.70 -14.16
C TYR A 35 0.28 -10.76 -13.64
N LEU A 36 0.47 -10.68 -12.32
CA LEU A 36 1.54 -9.87 -11.73
C LEU A 36 2.93 -10.32 -12.20
N GLN A 37 3.13 -11.63 -12.39
CA GLN A 37 4.40 -12.16 -12.90
C GLN A 37 4.69 -11.69 -14.32
N SER A 38 3.66 -11.53 -15.18
CA SER A 38 3.84 -11.02 -16.54
C SER A 38 3.99 -9.51 -16.61
N CYS A 39 3.47 -8.77 -15.62
CA CYS A 39 3.61 -7.31 -15.53
C CYS A 39 4.97 -6.89 -14.96
N THR A 40 5.27 -7.30 -13.73
CA THR A 40 6.39 -6.77 -12.93
C THR A 40 7.23 -7.88 -12.30
N GLY A 41 6.92 -9.15 -12.56
CA GLY A 41 7.57 -10.28 -11.90
C GLY A 41 7.13 -10.49 -10.44
N PHE A 42 6.16 -9.70 -9.94
CA PHE A 42 5.56 -9.96 -8.64
C PHE A 42 4.70 -11.21 -8.64
N ARG A 43 4.66 -11.92 -7.52
CA ARG A 43 3.77 -13.07 -7.32
C ARG A 43 3.09 -13.01 -5.97
N LEU A 44 1.92 -13.62 -5.89
CA LEU A 44 1.21 -13.80 -4.63
C LEU A 44 1.59 -15.14 -3.99
N ARG A 45 1.71 -15.14 -2.67
CA ARG A 45 1.87 -16.34 -1.85
C ARG A 45 0.81 -16.37 -0.76
N PRO A 46 -0.05 -17.40 -0.68
CA PRO A 46 -1.05 -17.49 0.37
C PRO A 46 -0.41 -17.48 1.76
N VAL A 47 -1.02 -16.75 2.69
CA VAL A 47 -0.66 -16.74 4.12
C VAL A 47 -1.92 -16.80 4.99
N CYS A 48 -1.83 -17.44 6.14
CA CYS A 48 -2.97 -17.60 7.06
C CYS A 48 -3.28 -16.33 7.87
N GLY A 49 -2.37 -15.36 7.92
CA GLY A 49 -2.49 -14.17 8.75
C GLY A 49 -1.21 -13.35 8.77
N LEU A 50 -1.06 -12.50 9.79
CA LEU A 50 0.08 -11.60 9.92
C LEU A 50 1.39 -12.35 10.13
N LEU A 51 2.41 -11.97 9.35
CA LEU A 51 3.79 -12.43 9.51
C LEU A 51 4.57 -11.47 10.40
N SER A 52 5.76 -11.91 10.82
CA SER A 52 6.74 -10.98 11.38
C SER A 52 7.12 -9.95 10.31
N ALA A 53 7.42 -8.71 10.73
CA ALA A 53 7.86 -7.67 9.80
C ALA A 53 9.08 -8.12 8.98
N ARG A 54 10.02 -8.84 9.62
CA ARG A 54 11.20 -9.39 8.94
C ARG A 54 10.82 -10.36 7.82
N ASP A 55 9.96 -11.34 8.09
CA ASP A 55 9.61 -12.34 7.07
C ASP A 55 8.81 -11.74 5.92
N PHE A 56 7.90 -10.81 6.24
CA PHE A 56 7.10 -10.11 5.25
C PHE A 56 7.97 -9.23 4.34
N LEU A 57 8.80 -8.35 4.92
CA LEU A 57 9.66 -7.46 4.16
C LEU A 57 10.69 -8.24 3.32
N ASN A 58 11.29 -9.29 3.89
CA ASN A 58 12.24 -10.14 3.15
C ASN A 58 11.61 -10.77 1.90
N ALA A 59 10.31 -11.07 1.91
CA ALA A 59 9.64 -11.62 0.75
C ALA A 59 9.51 -10.63 -0.41
N LEU A 60 9.39 -9.33 -0.12
CA LEU A 60 9.39 -8.26 -1.13
C LEU A 60 10.72 -8.22 -1.90
N ALA A 61 11.83 -8.61 -1.26
CA ALA A 61 13.13 -8.78 -1.90
C ALA A 61 13.10 -9.81 -3.04
N PHE A 62 12.12 -10.70 -3.07
CA PHE A 62 11.91 -11.70 -4.11
C PHE A 62 10.64 -11.42 -4.92
N ARG A 63 10.17 -10.17 -4.93
CA ARG A 63 8.90 -9.74 -5.53
C ARG A 63 7.74 -10.67 -5.14
N THR A 64 7.74 -11.14 -3.90
CA THR A 64 6.73 -12.06 -3.37
C THR A 64 5.91 -11.32 -2.34
N PHE A 65 4.61 -11.15 -2.62
CA PHE A 65 3.67 -10.58 -1.68
C PHE A 65 2.88 -11.69 -0.99
N PHE A 66 2.92 -11.71 0.34
CA PHE A 66 2.08 -12.62 1.12
C PHE A 66 0.66 -12.07 1.20
N SER A 67 -0.30 -12.82 0.67
CA SER A 67 -1.70 -12.41 0.56
C SER A 67 -2.59 -13.34 1.37
N THR A 68 -3.50 -12.79 2.15
CA THR A 68 -4.57 -13.56 2.78
C THR A 68 -5.65 -13.96 1.77
N GLN A 69 -6.45 -14.98 2.11
CA GLN A 69 -7.58 -15.46 1.28
C GLN A 69 -8.93 -15.38 1.99
N TYR A 70 -8.95 -15.15 3.30
CA TYR A 70 -10.20 -15.02 4.04
C TYR A 70 -10.84 -13.65 3.77
N ILE A 71 -12.15 -13.56 3.94
CA ILE A 71 -12.91 -12.30 3.80
C ILE A 71 -13.40 -11.82 5.17
N ARG A 72 -13.44 -10.51 5.37
CA ARG A 72 -13.95 -9.87 6.59
C ARG A 72 -15.38 -10.28 6.93
N HIS A 73 -15.72 -10.15 8.20
CA HIS A 73 -17.07 -10.46 8.67
C HIS A 73 -18.12 -9.49 8.08
N HIS A 74 -19.19 -10.05 7.52
CA HIS A 74 -20.21 -9.30 6.79
C HIS A 74 -20.96 -8.23 7.62
N SER A 75 -20.92 -8.29 8.96
CA SER A 75 -21.57 -7.29 9.82
C SER A 75 -20.85 -5.93 9.86
N LYS A 76 -19.58 -5.87 9.45
CA LYS A 76 -18.78 -4.64 9.38
C LYS A 76 -18.00 -4.58 8.06
N PRO A 77 -18.69 -4.47 6.89
CA PRO A 77 -18.02 -4.59 5.60
C PRO A 77 -17.07 -3.41 5.30
N LEU A 78 -17.31 -2.25 5.92
CA LEU A 78 -16.54 -1.02 5.68
C LEU A 78 -15.27 -0.89 6.54
N TYR A 79 -15.01 -1.83 7.45
CA TYR A 79 -13.84 -1.79 8.33
C TYR A 79 -13.39 -3.20 8.72
N THR A 80 -12.09 -3.45 8.64
CA THR A 80 -11.46 -4.65 9.18
C THR A 80 -10.17 -4.27 9.90
N PRO A 81 -9.91 -4.78 11.12
CA PRO A 81 -8.62 -4.58 11.80
C PRO A 81 -7.51 -5.49 11.24
N GLU A 82 -7.87 -6.53 10.49
CA GLU A 82 -6.95 -7.50 9.90
C GLU A 82 -7.01 -7.42 8.37
N PRO A 83 -5.88 -7.58 7.66
CA PRO A 83 -5.83 -7.50 6.20
C PRO A 83 -6.51 -8.74 5.59
N ASP A 84 -7.77 -8.60 5.23
CA ASP A 84 -8.54 -9.62 4.50
C ASP A 84 -8.31 -9.51 2.99
N VAL A 85 -8.83 -10.47 2.23
CA VAL A 85 -8.66 -10.52 0.77
C VAL A 85 -9.12 -9.24 0.06
N CYS A 86 -10.09 -8.50 0.60
CA CYS A 86 -10.49 -7.21 0.05
C CYS A 86 -9.37 -6.16 0.16
N HIS A 87 -8.68 -6.10 1.30
CA HIS A 87 -7.53 -5.21 1.49
C HIS A 87 -6.39 -5.58 0.52
N GLU A 88 -6.07 -6.87 0.41
CA GLU A 88 -5.01 -7.33 -0.49
C GLU A 88 -5.32 -7.01 -1.95
N LEU A 89 -6.52 -7.39 -2.40
CA LEU A 89 -6.87 -7.34 -3.82
C LEU A 89 -7.25 -5.94 -4.29
N LEU A 90 -7.89 -5.11 -3.46
CA LEU A 90 -8.28 -3.74 -3.85
C LEU A 90 -7.24 -2.70 -3.46
N GLY A 91 -6.43 -2.96 -2.44
CA GLY A 91 -5.39 -2.05 -1.98
C GLY A 91 -4.05 -2.29 -2.66
N HIS A 92 -3.47 -3.48 -2.46
CA HIS A 92 -2.09 -3.77 -2.85
C HIS A 92 -1.95 -4.20 -4.32
N VAL A 93 -2.72 -5.21 -4.73
CA VAL A 93 -2.51 -5.90 -6.01
C VAL A 93 -2.47 -4.97 -7.23
N PRO A 94 -3.38 -3.99 -7.39
CA PRO A 94 -3.32 -3.09 -8.54
C PRO A 94 -2.02 -2.31 -8.58
N MET A 95 -1.49 -1.87 -7.43
CA MET A 95 -0.24 -1.14 -7.38
C MET A 95 0.96 -2.04 -7.70
N PHE A 96 0.95 -3.34 -7.34
CA PHE A 96 2.04 -4.25 -7.71
C PHE A 96 2.17 -4.55 -9.22
N ALA A 97 1.15 -4.22 -10.02
CA ALA A 97 1.25 -4.30 -11.48
C ALA A 97 1.89 -3.05 -12.11
N ASP A 98 2.12 -1.98 -11.33
CA ASP A 98 2.91 -0.82 -11.75
C ASP A 98 4.40 -1.05 -11.49
N GLN A 99 5.24 -0.73 -12.47
CA GLN A 99 6.68 -1.00 -12.37
C GLN A 99 7.38 -0.13 -11.32
N ASP A 100 7.04 1.16 -11.23
CA ASP A 100 7.70 2.06 -10.28
C ASP A 100 7.35 1.66 -8.83
N PHE A 101 6.10 1.28 -8.60
CA PHE A 101 5.65 0.77 -7.29
C PHE A 101 6.24 -0.61 -6.96
N ALA A 102 6.28 -1.53 -7.93
CA ALA A 102 6.91 -2.83 -7.75
C ALA A 102 8.41 -2.69 -7.40
N ASP A 103 9.12 -1.80 -8.08
CA ASP A 103 10.51 -1.49 -7.78
C ASP A 103 10.65 -0.87 -6.39
N PHE A 104 9.79 0.09 -6.02
CA PHE A 104 9.77 0.68 -4.68
C PHE A 104 9.66 -0.38 -3.57
N SER A 105 8.66 -1.27 -3.67
CA SER A 105 8.47 -2.33 -2.68
C SER A 105 9.63 -3.32 -2.66
N HIS A 106 10.21 -3.62 -3.83
CA HIS A 106 11.37 -4.48 -3.95
C HIS A 106 12.61 -3.90 -3.25
N GLU A 107 12.85 -2.58 -3.37
CA GLU A 107 13.96 -1.90 -2.67
C GLU A 107 13.83 -2.01 -1.15
N ILE A 108 12.64 -1.80 -0.60
CA ILE A 108 12.39 -2.00 0.84
C ILE A 108 12.75 -3.44 1.25
N GLY A 109 12.35 -4.42 0.44
CA GLY A 109 12.65 -5.83 0.73
C GLY A 109 14.14 -6.16 0.63
N LEU A 110 14.85 -5.63 -0.38
CA LEU A 110 16.30 -5.81 -0.49
C LEU A 110 17.01 -5.25 0.75
N ALA A 111 16.61 -4.06 1.21
CA ALA A 111 17.17 -3.43 2.41
C ALA A 111 16.89 -4.22 3.70
N SER A 112 15.84 -5.05 3.75
CA SER A 112 15.52 -5.84 4.95
C SER A 112 16.38 -7.10 5.10
N LEU A 113 17.01 -7.58 4.02
CA LEU A 113 17.81 -8.80 4.04
C LEU A 113 19.06 -8.64 4.91
N GLY A 114 19.11 -9.34 6.05
CA GLY A 114 20.24 -9.28 6.98
C GLY A 114 20.28 -8.03 7.87
N ALA A 115 19.29 -7.14 7.76
CA ALA A 115 19.19 -5.93 8.59
C ALA A 115 18.98 -6.26 10.08
N SER A 116 19.41 -5.36 10.97
CA SER A 116 19.17 -5.50 12.41
C SER A 116 17.68 -5.39 12.74
N ASP A 117 17.24 -5.85 13.92
CA ASP A 117 15.83 -5.69 14.33
C ASP A 117 15.41 -4.22 14.43
N ALA A 118 16.35 -3.34 14.79
CA ALA A 118 16.12 -1.89 14.81
C ALA A 118 15.87 -1.35 13.39
N ASP A 119 16.65 -1.79 12.41
CA ASP A 119 16.48 -1.38 11.02
C ASP A 119 15.22 -1.98 10.39
N ILE A 120 14.87 -3.24 10.72
CA ILE A 120 13.58 -3.83 10.32
C ILE A 120 12.41 -2.98 10.82
N LYS A 121 12.47 -2.48 12.06
CA LYS A 121 11.42 -1.60 12.59
C LYS A 121 11.34 -0.30 11.79
N ARG A 122 12.47 0.31 11.45
CA ARG A 122 12.53 1.54 10.63
C ARG A 122 12.00 1.31 9.22
N LEU A 123 12.38 0.21 8.58
CA LEU A 123 11.88 -0.20 7.26
C LEU A 123 10.37 -0.49 7.30
N ALA A 124 9.87 -1.11 8.37
CA ALA A 124 8.44 -1.33 8.56
C ALA A 124 7.67 0.00 8.70
N SER A 125 8.22 0.99 9.39
CA SER A 125 7.64 2.34 9.43
C SER A 125 7.65 3.01 8.04
N CYS A 126 8.76 2.89 7.29
CA CYS A 126 8.79 3.37 5.90
C CYS A 126 7.71 2.70 5.05
N TYR A 127 7.57 1.38 5.14
CA TYR A 127 6.52 0.61 4.45
C TYR A 127 5.12 1.10 4.84
N TRP A 128 4.88 1.34 6.13
CA TRP A 128 3.60 1.87 6.62
C TRP A 128 3.26 3.24 6.01
N PHE A 129 4.19 4.19 6.02
CA PHE A 129 3.95 5.53 5.49
C PHE A 129 4.05 5.64 3.95
N SER A 130 4.30 4.52 3.27
CA SER A 130 4.35 4.45 1.80
C SER A 130 3.38 3.41 1.25
N VAL A 131 3.76 2.14 1.25
CA VAL A 131 2.94 1.05 0.68
C VAL A 131 1.56 0.95 1.34
N GLU A 132 1.42 1.20 2.65
CA GLU A 132 0.11 1.14 3.33
C GLU A 132 -0.67 2.46 3.28
N PHE A 133 -0.05 3.58 3.63
CA PHE A 133 -0.72 4.88 3.80
C PHE A 133 -0.07 6.02 3.00
N GLY A 134 0.64 5.70 1.93
CA GLY A 134 1.35 6.68 1.11
C GLY A 134 0.43 7.50 0.21
N LEU A 135 0.81 8.77 0.06
CA LEU A 135 0.20 9.73 -0.85
C LEU A 135 1.20 10.14 -1.92
N CYS A 136 0.71 10.53 -3.10
CA CYS A 136 1.54 11.13 -4.15
C CYS A 136 0.88 12.38 -4.72
N LYS A 137 1.69 13.25 -5.33
CA LYS A 137 1.20 14.40 -6.08
C LYS A 137 0.86 14.05 -7.52
N GLU A 138 -0.25 14.61 -8.00
CA GLU A 138 -0.63 14.61 -9.41
C GLU A 138 -1.06 16.03 -9.79
N GLY A 139 -0.13 16.79 -10.38
CA GLY A 139 -0.30 18.24 -10.53
C GLY A 139 -0.44 18.91 -9.16
N ASP A 140 -1.52 19.68 -8.99
CA ASP A 140 -1.83 20.36 -7.72
C ASP A 140 -2.69 19.51 -6.76
N GLU A 141 -2.98 18.24 -7.11
CA GLU A 141 -3.78 17.34 -6.29
C GLU A 141 -2.93 16.33 -5.53
N VAL A 142 -3.43 15.92 -4.35
CA VAL A 142 -2.91 14.80 -3.58
C VAL A 142 -3.78 13.58 -3.86
N LYS A 143 -3.14 12.46 -4.18
CA LYS A 143 -3.79 11.18 -4.49
C LYS A 143 -3.24 10.07 -3.61
N ALA A 144 -4.06 9.07 -3.34
CA ALA A 144 -3.67 7.88 -2.60
C ALA A 144 -3.09 6.81 -3.52
N TYR A 145 -2.00 6.20 -3.06
CA TYR A 145 -1.50 4.93 -3.58
C TYR A 145 -1.36 3.86 -2.50
N GLY A 146 -1.38 4.25 -1.22
CA GLY A 146 -1.31 3.32 -0.10
C GLY A 146 -2.50 2.36 -0.05
N ALA A 147 -2.25 1.07 0.17
CA ALA A 147 -3.25 0.02 0.17
C ALA A 147 -4.32 0.19 1.27
N GLY A 148 -3.92 0.63 2.47
CA GLY A 148 -4.82 0.97 3.57
C GLY A 148 -5.80 2.08 3.19
N LEU A 149 -5.37 3.06 2.40
CA LEU A 149 -6.26 4.10 1.87
C LEU A 149 -7.17 3.55 0.77
N LEU A 150 -6.60 2.85 -0.22
CA LEU A 150 -7.34 2.35 -1.39
C LEU A 150 -8.40 1.30 -1.03
N SER A 151 -8.24 0.62 0.11
CA SER A 151 -9.19 -0.38 0.64
C SER A 151 -10.09 0.14 1.78
N SER A 152 -9.97 1.43 2.16
CA SER A 152 -10.75 2.07 3.22
C SER A 152 -11.45 3.32 2.70
N PHE A 153 -12.76 3.23 2.42
CA PHE A 153 -13.54 4.35 1.91
C PHE A 153 -13.42 5.60 2.79
N GLY A 154 -13.58 5.46 4.12
CA GLY A 154 -13.55 6.58 5.05
C GLY A 154 -12.18 7.23 5.15
N GLU A 155 -11.11 6.43 5.15
CA GLU A 155 -9.75 6.96 5.30
C GLU A 155 -9.22 7.57 4.00
N LEU A 156 -9.62 7.03 2.85
CA LEU A 156 -9.33 7.60 1.54
C LEU A 156 -9.85 9.04 1.41
N GLU A 157 -11.09 9.27 1.83
CA GLU A 157 -11.68 10.60 1.85
C GLU A 157 -11.02 11.49 2.91
N TYR A 158 -10.74 10.95 4.09
CA TYR A 158 -10.06 11.66 5.18
C TYR A 158 -8.68 12.20 4.75
N ALA A 159 -7.90 11.41 4.01
CA ALA A 159 -6.56 11.75 3.57
C ALA A 159 -6.53 12.70 2.35
N CYS A 160 -7.44 12.55 1.38
CA CYS A 160 -7.35 13.21 0.07
C CYS A 160 -8.39 14.31 -0.20
N ALA A 161 -9.50 14.37 0.54
CA ALA A 161 -10.56 15.31 0.22
C ALA A 161 -10.19 16.76 0.57
N LYS A 162 -10.26 17.67 -0.42
CA LYS A 162 -10.08 19.13 -0.22
C LYS A 162 -11.09 19.72 0.76
N HIS A 163 -12.31 19.20 0.77
CA HIS A 163 -13.40 19.55 1.67
C HIS A 163 -14.06 18.26 2.14
N ARG A 164 -14.27 18.10 3.46
CA ARG A 164 -14.97 16.92 3.98
C ARG A 164 -16.48 17.07 3.77
N PRO A 165 -17.17 16.05 3.24
CA PRO A 165 -18.61 15.97 3.44
C PRO A 165 -18.89 15.87 4.95
N ALA A 166 -19.94 16.52 5.42
CA ALA A 166 -20.24 16.66 6.84
C ALA A 166 -20.28 15.29 7.56
N GLY A 167 -19.45 15.08 8.60
CA GLY A 167 -19.60 13.90 9.48
C GLY A 167 -18.37 13.30 10.16
N GLY A 168 -17.13 13.75 9.92
CA GLY A 168 -15.93 13.14 10.53
C GLY A 168 -14.91 14.16 11.05
N THR A 169 -14.40 13.93 12.27
CA THR A 169 -13.41 14.67 13.11
C THR A 169 -12.93 16.04 12.61
N PHE A 170 -12.94 17.08 13.46
CA PHE A 170 -12.65 18.46 13.05
C PHE A 170 -11.23 18.73 12.51
N GLU A 171 -10.28 17.79 12.65
CA GLU A 171 -8.87 18.00 12.31
C GLU A 171 -8.48 17.27 11.02
N ARG A 172 -7.86 18.02 10.10
CA ARG A 172 -7.21 17.46 8.90
C ARG A 172 -5.92 16.74 9.30
N PRO A 173 -5.55 15.66 8.62
CA PRO A 173 -4.24 15.07 8.83
C PRO A 173 -3.15 16.04 8.38
N GLU A 174 -1.99 15.94 9.01
CA GLU A 174 -0.78 16.61 8.55
C GLU A 174 -0.21 15.84 7.35
N ILE A 175 0.07 16.53 6.24
CA ILE A 175 0.68 15.94 5.05
C ILE A 175 2.10 16.47 4.93
N LEU A 176 3.07 15.57 5.12
CA LEU A 176 4.50 15.86 5.07
C LEU A 176 5.10 15.43 3.72
N PRO A 177 6.19 16.04 3.26
CA PRO A 177 6.92 15.52 2.10
C PRO A 177 7.53 14.14 2.42
N TRP A 178 7.53 13.22 1.47
CA TRP A 178 8.18 11.91 1.62
C TRP A 178 9.69 12.05 1.86
N ILE A 179 10.10 11.77 3.10
CA ILE A 179 11.48 11.74 3.56
C ILE A 179 11.65 10.45 4.37
N PRO A 180 12.26 9.39 3.81
CA PRO A 180 12.31 8.07 4.45
C PRO A 180 12.89 8.08 5.86
N SER A 181 13.92 8.89 6.13
CA SER A 181 14.52 8.99 7.47
C SER A 181 13.57 9.54 8.52
N ILE A 182 12.68 10.48 8.15
CA ILE A 182 11.65 10.99 9.05
C ILE A 182 10.53 9.96 9.20
N ALA A 183 10.08 9.35 8.11
CA ALA A 183 9.04 8.33 8.13
C ALA A 183 9.45 7.11 8.98
N ALA A 184 10.71 6.67 8.89
CA ALA A 184 11.29 5.58 9.66
C ALA A 184 11.15 5.76 11.18
N ASP A 185 11.28 6.99 11.65
CA ASP A 185 11.30 7.35 13.07
C ASP A 185 9.96 7.94 13.56
N THR A 186 8.94 8.00 12.69
CA THR A 186 7.61 8.54 13.04
C THR A 186 6.72 7.45 13.65
N GLU A 187 6.09 7.75 14.80
CA GLU A 187 5.10 6.87 15.41
C GLU A 187 3.72 6.98 14.74
N TYR A 188 2.96 5.89 14.72
CA TYR A 188 1.64 5.82 14.10
C TYR A 188 0.66 4.92 14.87
N PRO A 189 -0.65 5.27 14.88
CA PRO A 189 -1.69 4.38 15.36
C PRO A 189 -2.04 3.31 14.33
N ILE A 190 -2.42 2.12 14.79
CA ILE A 190 -2.84 1.00 13.92
C ILE A 190 -4.38 0.91 13.83
N THR A 191 -5.11 1.43 14.82
CA THR A 191 -6.56 1.23 14.99
C THR A 191 -7.42 2.45 14.65
N THR A 192 -6.80 3.59 14.35
CA THR A 192 -7.48 4.85 14.01
C THR A 192 -6.88 5.41 12.73
N PHE A 193 -7.59 6.34 12.08
CA PHE A 193 -7.05 7.06 10.92
C PHE A 193 -5.73 7.74 11.26
N GLN A 194 -4.81 7.76 10.29
CA GLN A 194 -3.48 8.29 10.52
C GLN A 194 -3.51 9.82 10.74
N PRO A 195 -2.90 10.34 11.81
CA PRO A 195 -2.80 11.78 12.02
C PRO A 195 -1.82 12.44 11.03
N LYS A 196 -0.90 11.65 10.46
CA LYS A 196 0.17 12.09 9.57
C LYS A 196 0.25 11.18 8.35
N TYR A 197 0.38 11.78 7.17
CA TYR A 197 0.69 11.07 5.93
C TYR A 197 1.94 11.66 5.29
N PHE A 198 2.62 10.86 4.48
CA PHE A 198 3.75 11.32 3.69
C PHE A 198 3.40 11.31 2.20
N CYS A 199 3.69 12.42 1.54
CA CYS A 199 3.36 12.66 0.14
C CYS A 199 4.63 12.70 -0.72
N ALA A 200 4.73 11.76 -1.65
CA ALA A 200 5.80 11.71 -2.64
C ALA A 200 5.48 12.62 -3.84
N GLU A 201 6.52 13.22 -4.44
CA GLU A 201 6.36 13.97 -5.69
C GLU A 201 6.00 13.05 -6.87
N SER A 202 6.50 11.82 -6.86
CA SER A 202 6.17 10.74 -7.80
C SER A 202 6.58 9.39 -7.19
N LEU A 203 6.04 8.28 -7.67
CA LEU A 203 6.44 6.93 -7.23
C LEU A 203 7.92 6.67 -7.52
N LYS A 204 8.38 6.99 -8.73
CA LYS A 204 9.81 6.92 -9.08
C LYS A 204 10.70 7.74 -8.13
N GLY A 205 10.30 8.98 -7.83
CA GLY A 205 11.03 9.82 -6.88
C GLY A 205 10.99 9.28 -5.44
N ALA A 206 9.93 8.57 -5.05
CA ALA A 206 9.87 7.87 -3.77
C ALA A 206 10.91 6.74 -3.70
N THR A 207 11.06 5.96 -4.77
CA THR A 207 12.05 4.89 -4.91
C THR A 207 13.48 5.40 -4.83
N GLU A 208 13.80 6.48 -5.53
CA GLU A 208 15.13 7.09 -5.48
C GLU A 208 15.50 7.57 -4.06
N ARG A 209 14.55 8.18 -3.35
CA ARG A 209 14.75 8.58 -1.95
C ARG A 209 14.91 7.38 -1.02
N MET A 210 14.13 6.32 -1.23
CA MET A 210 14.21 5.09 -0.43
C MET A 210 15.56 4.40 -0.62
N ARG A 211 16.05 4.27 -1.87
CA ARG A 211 17.39 3.75 -2.16
C ARG A 211 18.48 4.52 -1.41
N HIS A 212 18.46 5.85 -1.51
CA HIS A 212 19.44 6.67 -0.81
C HIS A 212 19.41 6.47 0.72
N PHE A 213 18.23 6.29 1.30
CA PHE A 213 18.09 5.99 2.73
C PHE A 213 18.61 4.59 3.11
N CYS A 214 18.48 3.61 2.22
CA CYS A 214 18.99 2.25 2.46
C CYS A 214 20.51 2.16 2.31
N ASP A 215 21.12 3.07 1.57
CA ASP A 215 22.58 3.17 1.39
C ASP A 215 23.30 3.85 2.58
N THR A 216 22.56 4.46 3.51
CA THR A 216 23.10 5.22 4.67
C THR A 216 22.97 4.46 5.98
#